data_AF-A0A158JGZ6-F1
#
_entry.id   AF-A0A158JGZ6-F1
#
_cell.length_a   1.000
_cell.length_b   1.000
_cell.length_c   1.000
_cell.angle_alpha   90.00
_cell.angle_beta   90.00
_cell.angle_gamma   90.00
#
_symmetry.space_group_name_H-M   'P 1'
#
loop_
_entity.id
_entity.type
_entity.pdbx_description
1 polymer ?
#
loop_
_entity_poly.entity_id
_entity_poly.type
_entity_poly.pdbx_seq_one_letter_code
_entity_poly.pdbx_strand_id
1 'polypeptide(L)'
;MKTFSVAVLFLATIASAHAFAQTKTRAQVYQELIQAQQDGRDFVTDTSYPDVNPIFAHQLEQQQETRLAQNQAAKTNAVASSTATNSSSATN
;
A
#
# COMPACT_ATOMS: atom_id res chain seq x y z
N MET A 1 -27.75 -16.81 -40.69
CA MET A 1 -28.11 -15.48 -40.12
C MET A 1 -28.10 -15.64 -38.60
N LYS A 2 -27.02 -15.22 -37.92
CA LYS A 2 -26.91 -13.95 -37.15
C LYS A 2 -27.80 -13.91 -35.88
N THR A 3 -27.41 -14.64 -34.83
CA THR A 3 -27.98 -14.47 -33.47
C THR A 3 -26.99 -14.81 -32.35
N PHE A 4 -25.74 -14.36 -32.42
CA PHE A 4 -24.77 -14.54 -31.32
C PHE A 4 -24.41 -13.24 -30.58
N SER A 5 -25.07 -12.11 -30.84
CA SER A 5 -24.68 -10.81 -30.27
C SER A 5 -25.31 -10.43 -28.92
N VAL A 6 -26.17 -11.26 -28.32
CA VAL A 6 -26.91 -10.84 -27.10
C VAL A 6 -26.17 -11.19 -25.79
N ALA A 7 -25.16 -12.06 -25.82
CA ALA A 7 -24.54 -12.55 -24.59
C ALA A 7 -23.51 -11.59 -23.94
N VAL A 8 -23.00 -10.59 -24.67
CA VAL A 8 -21.92 -9.71 -24.17
C VAL A 8 -22.44 -8.55 -23.31
N LEU A 9 -23.73 -8.21 -23.38
CA LEU A 9 -24.28 -7.08 -22.61
C LEU A 9 -24.55 -7.40 -21.13
N PHE A 10 -24.54 -8.67 -20.71
CA PHE A 10 -24.89 -9.05 -19.33
C PHE A 10 -23.71 -9.02 -18.33
N LEU A 11 -22.45 -9.00 -18.78
CA LEU A 11 -21.31 -8.95 -17.84
C LEU A 11 -21.05 -7.54 -17.29
N ALA A 12 -21.55 -6.48 -17.93
CA ALA A 12 -21.27 -5.10 -17.51
C ALA A 12 -22.17 -4.61 -16.35
N THR A 13 -23.28 -5.29 -16.06
CA THR A 13 -24.28 -4.82 -15.08
C THR A 13 -24.01 -5.27 -13.64
N ILE A 14 -23.07 -6.19 -13.41
CA ILE A 14 -22.77 -6.69 -12.06
C ILE A 14 -21.83 -5.73 -11.29
N ALA A 15 -21.12 -4.84 -11.97
CA ALA A 15 -20.21 -3.87 -11.34
C ALA A 15 -20.93 -2.73 -10.60
N SER A 16 -22.24 -2.57 -10.77
CA SER A 16 -23.01 -1.43 -10.25
C SER A 16 -23.69 -1.67 -8.89
N ALA A 17 -23.55 -2.87 -8.31
CA ALA A 17 -24.27 -3.27 -7.08
C ALA A 17 -23.39 -3.31 -5.81
N HIS A 18 -22.22 -2.67 -5.79
CA HIS A 18 -21.31 -2.68 -4.64
C HIS A 18 -21.55 -1.53 -3.63
N ALA A 19 -22.80 -1.14 -3.41
CA ALA A 19 -23.19 -0.31 -2.26
C ALA A 19 -23.54 -1.16 -1.01
N PHE A 20 -23.11 -2.42 -0.99
CA PHE A 20 -23.03 -3.18 0.26
C PHE A 20 -21.96 -2.54 1.12
N ALA A 21 -22.29 -2.22 2.38
CA ALA A 21 -21.32 -1.82 3.40
C ALA A 21 -20.07 -2.71 3.25
N GLN A 22 -19.00 -2.13 2.71
CA GLN A 22 -17.81 -2.86 2.31
C GLN A 22 -17.15 -3.32 3.61
N THR A 23 -17.57 -4.49 4.08
CA THR A 23 -17.19 -5.00 5.38
C THR A 23 -15.77 -5.46 5.22
N LYS A 24 -14.82 -4.62 5.62
CA LYS A 24 -13.41 -4.98 5.62
C LYS A 24 -13.26 -6.21 6.48
N THR A 25 -12.54 -7.20 5.96
CA THR A 25 -12.17 -8.35 6.79
C THR A 25 -11.25 -7.85 7.91
N ARG A 26 -11.23 -8.54 9.06
CA ARG A 26 -10.34 -8.14 10.16
C ARG A 26 -8.88 -8.00 9.70
N ALA A 27 -8.44 -8.91 8.82
CA ALA A 27 -7.10 -8.86 8.22
C ALA A 27 -6.84 -7.57 7.43
N GLN A 28 -7.83 -7.10 6.65
CA GLN A 28 -7.72 -5.84 5.92
C GLN A 28 -7.66 -4.63 6.87
N VAL A 29 -8.48 -4.63 7.92
CA VAL A 29 -8.43 -3.55 8.93
C VAL A 29 -7.05 -3.49 9.58
N TYR A 30 -6.44 -4.62 9.92
CA TYR A 30 -5.09 -4.62 10.47
C TYR A 30 -4.05 -4.05 9.51
N GLN A 31 -4.09 -4.43 8.23
CA GLN A 31 -3.19 -3.87 7.22
C GLN A 31 -3.37 -2.36 7.07
N GLU A 32 -4.60 -1.88 7.08
CA GLU A 32 -4.88 -0.44 7.01
C GLU A 32 -4.43 0.31 8.25
N LEU A 33 -4.59 -0.26 9.44
CA LEU A 33 -4.09 0.35 10.67
C LEU A 33 -2.56 0.45 10.65
N ILE A 34 -1.88 -0.61 10.20
CA ILE A 34 -0.43 -0.59 10.01
C ILE A 34 -0.04 0.49 9.00
N GLN A 35 -0.74 0.59 7.87
CA GLN A 35 -0.48 1.62 6.87
C GLN A 35 -0.73 3.03 7.41
N ALA A 36 -1.85 3.25 8.11
CA ALA A 36 -2.18 4.54 8.70
C ALA A 36 -1.14 4.97 9.75
N GLN A 37 -0.66 4.03 10.56
CA GLN A 37 0.43 4.27 11.50
C GLN A 37 1.72 4.64 10.76
N GLN A 38 2.07 3.94 9.67
CA GLN A 38 3.23 4.27 8.84
C GLN A 38 3.11 5.66 8.20
N ASP A 39 1.90 6.05 7.82
CA ASP A 39 1.59 7.35 7.24
C ASP A 39 1.60 8.49 8.29
N GLY A 40 1.82 8.16 9.57
CA GLY A 40 1.90 9.14 10.65
C GLY A 40 0.54 9.60 11.17
N ARG A 41 -0.54 8.85 10.88
CA ARG A 41 -1.89 9.21 11.35
C ARG A 41 -2.06 9.10 12.86
N ASP A 42 -1.12 8.45 13.54
CA ASP A 42 -1.03 8.41 15.00
C ASP A 42 -0.73 9.79 15.63
N PHE A 43 -0.22 10.75 14.84
CA PHE A 43 0.07 12.12 15.29
C PHE A 43 -1.10 13.10 15.08
N VAL A 44 -2.24 12.60 14.61
CA VAL A 44 -3.48 13.39 14.50
C VAL A 44 -4.10 13.49 15.90
N THR A 45 -4.47 14.70 16.29
CA THR A 45 -5.10 14.99 17.59
C THR A 45 -6.41 15.74 17.38
N ASP A 46 -7.31 15.70 18.36
CA ASP A 46 -8.64 16.34 18.26
C ASP A 46 -8.56 17.84 17.92
N THR A 47 -7.50 18.52 18.33
CA THR A 47 -7.30 19.96 18.08
C THR A 47 -6.73 20.29 16.71
N SER A 48 -6.22 19.29 15.99
CA SER A 48 -5.55 19.47 14.70
C SER A 48 -6.19 18.63 13.59
N TYR A 49 -7.22 17.83 13.91
CA TYR A 49 -7.93 16.99 12.94
C TYR A 49 -8.45 17.84 11.76
N PRO A 50 -8.30 17.38 10.52
CA PRO A 50 -7.84 16.04 10.11
C PRO A 50 -6.31 15.87 9.98
N ASP A 51 -5.55 16.93 10.23
CA ASP A 51 -4.11 16.98 9.99
C ASP A 51 -3.28 16.59 11.23
N VAL A 52 -2.00 16.30 11.00
CA VAL A 52 -1.06 16.02 12.08
C VAL A 52 -0.85 17.27 12.93
N ASN A 53 -0.78 17.10 14.25
CA ASN A 53 -0.54 18.23 15.14
C ASN A 53 0.86 18.81 14.87
N PRO A 54 1.01 20.14 14.70
CA PRO A 54 2.29 20.77 14.40
C PRO A 54 3.36 20.51 15.45
N ILE A 55 2.98 20.19 16.70
CA ILE A 55 3.91 19.79 17.77
C ILE A 55 4.72 18.53 17.37
N PHE A 56 4.12 17.63 16.59
CA PHE A 56 4.76 16.39 16.14
C PHE A 56 5.42 16.49 14.77
N ALA A 57 5.39 17.66 14.10
CA ALA A 57 5.94 17.81 12.75
C ALA A 57 7.41 17.37 12.67
N HIS A 58 8.24 17.82 13.62
CA HIS A 58 9.65 17.44 13.68
C HIS A 58 9.87 15.93 13.91
N GLN A 59 9.01 15.30 14.71
CA GLN A 59 9.11 13.87 14.98
C GLN A 59 8.71 13.04 13.75
N LEU A 60 7.69 13.50 13.01
CA LEU A 60 7.25 12.88 11.77
C LEU A 60 8.34 12.96 10.69
N GLU A 61 8.98 14.12 10.54
CA GLU A 61 10.11 14.31 9.61
C GLU A 61 11.26 13.34 9.92
N GLN A 62 11.70 13.27 11.18
CA GLN A 62 12.78 12.35 11.59
C GLN A 62 12.44 10.88 11.33
N GLN A 63 11.20 10.46 11.61
CA GLN A 63 10.75 9.11 11.27
C GLN A 63 10.79 8.87 9.76
N GLN A 64 10.31 9.83 8.97
CA GLN A 64 10.27 9.70 7.52
C GLN A 64 11.69 9.62 6.93
N GLU A 65 12.62 10.46 7.37
CA GLU A 65 14.03 10.40 6.99
C GLU A 65 14.66 9.05 7.33
N THR A 66 14.43 8.55 8.55
CA THR A 66 14.92 7.24 8.99
C THR A 66 14.36 6.12 8.11
N ARG A 67 13.07 6.19 7.72
CA ARG A 67 12.46 5.23 6.79
C ARG A 67 13.05 5.32 5.40
N LEU A 68 13.28 6.52 4.87
CA LEU A 68 13.90 6.69 3.56
C LEU A 68 15.28 6.05 3.55
N ALA A 69 16.09 6.27 4.60
CA ALA A 69 17.39 5.62 4.75
C ALA A 69 17.29 4.08 4.82
N GLN A 70 16.34 3.54 5.59
CA GLN A 70 16.11 2.09 5.67
C GLN A 70 15.65 1.49 4.33
N ASN A 71 14.76 2.17 3.61
CA ASN A 71 14.29 1.72 2.29
C ASN A 71 15.43 1.72 1.26
N GLN A 72 16.33 2.71 1.33
CA GLN A 72 17.52 2.76 0.49
C GLN A 72 18.46 1.59 0.82
N ALA A 73 18.71 1.32 2.10
CA ALA A 73 19.54 0.19 2.55
C ALA A 73 18.93 -1.18 2.18
N ALA A 74 17.62 -1.34 2.29
CA ALA A 74 16.91 -2.54 1.90
C ALA A 74 16.97 -2.77 0.38
N LYS A 75 16.82 -1.71 -0.43
CA LYS A 75 17.00 -1.77 -1.89
C LYS A 75 18.42 -2.14 -2.27
N THR A 76 19.45 -1.56 -1.64
CA THR A 76 20.84 -1.92 -1.93
C THR A 76 21.14 -3.38 -1.59
N ASN A 77 20.62 -3.89 -0.47
CA ASN A 77 20.78 -5.30 -0.12
C ASN A 77 20.05 -6.24 -1.07
N ALA A 78 18.84 -5.88 -1.53
CA ALA A 78 18.09 -6.65 -2.52
C ALA A 78 18.79 -6.68 -3.89
N VAL A 79 19.41 -5.57 -4.30
CA VAL A 79 20.18 -5.50 -5.55
C VAL A 79 21.47 -6.33 -5.43
N ALA A 80 22.18 -6.24 -4.30
CA ALA A 80 23.38 -7.03 -4.06
C ALA A 80 23.10 -8.54 -4.05
N SER A 81 22.01 -8.98 -3.42
CA SER A 81 21.62 -10.39 -3.40
C SER A 81 21.20 -10.90 -4.79
N SER A 82 20.45 -10.10 -5.56
CA SER A 82 20.09 -10.45 -6.93
C SER A 82 21.29 -10.54 -7.89
N THR A 83 22.32 -9.72 -7.67
CA THR A 83 23.57 -9.75 -8.45
C THR A 83 24.39 -10.99 -8.10
N ALA A 84 24.45 -11.37 -6.82
CA ALA A 84 25.14 -12.58 -6.37
C ALA A 84 24.49 -13.85 -6.94
N THR A 85 23.16 -13.94 -6.95
CA THR A 85 22.46 -15.12 -7.50
C THR A 85 22.63 -15.27 -9.02
N ASN A 86 22.71 -14.16 -9.77
CA ASN A 86 22.89 -14.20 -11.23
C ASN A 86 24.34 -14.51 -11.63
N SER A 87 25.34 -14.13 -10.83
CA SER A 87 26.74 -14.52 -11.08
C SER A 87 27.00 -16.01 -10.81
N SER A 88 26.29 -16.65 -9.88
CA SER A 88 26.43 -18.08 -9.59
C SER A 88 25.86 -19.00 -10.69
N SER A 89 24.98 -18.49 -11.55
CA SER A 89 24.40 -19.25 -12.68
C SER A 89 25.20 -19.15 -13.99
N ALA A 90 26.30 -18.38 -14.04
CA ALA A 90 27.11 -18.19 -15.24
C ALA A 90 28.37 -19.09 -15.29
N THR A 91 28.60 -19.91 -14.28
CA THR A 91 29.67 -20.93 -14.24
C THR A 91 29.06 -22.33 -14.23
N ASN A 92 28.62 -22.79 -15.39
CA ASN A 92 28.44 -24.22 -15.69
C ASN A 92 28.63 -24.43 -17.20
#